data_AF-A0AAV2NLX6-F1
#
_entry.id   AF-A0AAV2NLX6-F1
#
_cell.length_a   1.000
_cell.length_b   1.000
_cell.length_c   1.000
_cell.angle_alpha   90.00
_cell.angle_beta   90.00
_cell.angle_gamma   90.00
#
_symmetry.space_group_name_H-M   'P 1'
#
loop_
_entity.id
_entity.type
_entity.pdbx_description
1 polymer ?
#
loop_
_entity_poly.entity_id
_entity_poly.type
_entity_poly.pdbx_seq_one_letter_code
_entity_poly.pdbx_strand_id
1 'polypeptide(L)'
;MNKFGISLDKRRDDVTIGRLRLAIESLRNYVRDNALCQDSFTDYDAKERKIRRLAVPEVDTDATNKRYVELALNAVKEDEAKYRENTENITSRLRKDTDELQKGFLMLFSNIEKTDKARDKLIQDLQKNVKELAEQSTTTKRQFETTIRSLRRDIDVIKRGGKLSSFHDE
;
A
#
# COMPACT_ATOMS: atom_id res chain seq x y z
N MET A 1 -88.49 -12.22 27.69
CA MET A 1 -87.33 -11.38 27.31
C MET A 1 -86.17 -12.29 26.93
N ASN A 2 -85.56 -12.10 25.76
CA ASN A 2 -84.27 -12.71 25.42
C ASN A 2 -83.15 -11.97 26.19
N LYS A 3 -82.02 -12.64 26.51
CA LYS A 3 -80.80 -12.08 27.12
C LYS A 3 -80.23 -10.82 26.43
N PHE A 4 -80.68 -10.50 25.22
CA PHE A 4 -80.33 -9.26 24.50
C PHE A 4 -81.42 -8.17 24.54
N GLY A 5 -82.47 -8.34 25.33
CA GLY A 5 -83.44 -7.28 25.62
C GLY A 5 -84.30 -6.80 24.44
N ILE A 6 -84.38 -7.54 23.33
CA ILE A 6 -85.18 -7.12 22.16
C ILE A 6 -86.62 -7.61 22.31
N SER A 7 -87.57 -6.67 22.33
CA SER A 7 -89.02 -6.94 22.29
C SER A 7 -89.45 -7.31 20.87
N LEU A 8 -90.11 -8.46 20.72
CA LEU A 8 -90.70 -8.93 19.46
C LEU A 8 -92.11 -8.35 19.30
N ASP A 9 -92.22 -7.03 19.10
CA ASP A 9 -93.48 -6.42 18.69
C ASP A 9 -93.43 -5.98 17.22
N LYS A 10 -94.32 -6.60 16.45
CA LYS A 10 -94.49 -6.45 15.00
C LYS A 10 -94.97 -5.02 14.68
N ARG A 11 -94.13 -4.27 13.95
CA ARG A 11 -94.42 -3.09 13.07
C ARG A 11 -93.25 -2.10 13.12
N ARG A 12 -92.07 -2.45 12.58
CA ARG A 12 -90.98 -1.52 12.21
C ARG A 12 -89.85 -2.27 11.48
N ASP A 13 -90.23 -3.00 10.44
CA ASP A 13 -89.30 -3.97 9.84
C ASP A 13 -88.27 -3.29 8.92
N ASP A 14 -88.53 -2.12 8.34
CA ASP A 14 -87.66 -1.55 7.31
C ASP A 14 -86.41 -0.79 7.84
N VAL A 15 -86.58 0.07 8.84
CA VAL A 15 -85.47 0.88 9.43
C VAL A 15 -84.48 0.01 10.21
N THR A 16 -84.99 -1.03 10.88
CA THR A 16 -84.17 -1.95 11.69
C THR A 16 -83.36 -2.88 10.79
N ILE A 17 -83.95 -3.37 9.69
CA ILE A 17 -83.26 -4.16 8.65
C ILE A 17 -82.20 -3.31 7.95
N GLY A 18 -82.49 -2.04 7.63
CA GLY A 18 -81.52 -1.12 7.02
C GLY A 18 -80.27 -0.88 7.88
N ARG A 19 -80.44 -0.66 9.20
CA ARG A 19 -79.31 -0.49 10.14
C ARG A 19 -78.49 -1.77 10.30
N LEU A 20 -79.15 -2.92 10.39
CA LEU A 20 -78.47 -4.23 10.43
C LEU A 20 -77.65 -4.47 9.17
N ARG A 21 -78.17 -4.12 8.00
CA ARG A 21 -77.46 -4.27 6.72
C ARG A 21 -76.20 -3.40 6.65
N LEU A 22 -76.26 -2.16 7.12
CA LEU A 22 -75.09 -1.26 7.20
C LEU A 22 -74.04 -1.76 8.19
N ALA A 23 -74.46 -2.28 9.35
CA ALA A 23 -73.54 -2.85 10.33
C ALA A 23 -72.85 -4.12 9.81
N ILE A 24 -73.58 -4.98 9.10
CA ILE A 24 -73.03 -6.19 8.46
C ILE A 24 -72.02 -5.82 7.37
N GLU A 25 -72.33 -4.83 6.53
CA GLU A 25 -71.42 -4.40 5.46
C GLU A 25 -70.15 -3.74 6.02
N SER A 26 -70.29 -2.93 7.07
CA SER A 26 -69.16 -2.35 7.80
C SER A 26 -68.24 -3.43 8.38
N LEU A 27 -68.82 -4.47 8.99
CA LEU A 27 -68.04 -5.61 9.52
C LEU A 27 -67.35 -6.38 8.39
N ARG A 28 -68.02 -6.60 7.25
CA ARG A 28 -67.42 -7.28 6.09
C ARG A 28 -66.25 -6.50 5.52
N ASN A 29 -66.36 -5.18 5.43
CA ASN A 29 -65.26 -4.32 4.97
C ASN A 29 -64.11 -4.35 5.98
N TYR A 30 -64.41 -4.21 7.27
CA TYR A 30 -63.40 -4.34 8.32
C TYR A 30 -62.64 -5.67 8.24
N VAL A 31 -63.35 -6.80 8.08
CA VAL A 31 -62.72 -8.12 7.92
C VAL A 31 -61.93 -8.21 6.63
N ARG A 32 -62.43 -7.72 5.49
CA ARG A 32 -61.69 -7.72 4.21
C ARG A 32 -60.40 -6.90 4.24
N ASP A 33 -60.40 -5.81 4.99
CA ASP A 33 -59.27 -4.90 5.07
C ASP A 33 -58.26 -5.34 6.14
N ASN A 34 -58.70 -6.07 7.17
CA ASN A 34 -57.87 -6.45 8.32
C ASN A 34 -57.55 -7.95 8.41
N ALA A 35 -58.25 -8.84 7.72
CA ALA A 35 -57.89 -10.25 7.68
C ALA A 35 -56.69 -10.50 6.76
N LEU A 36 -55.92 -11.55 7.02
CA LEU A 36 -55.02 -12.11 6.01
C LEU A 36 -55.91 -12.80 4.97
N CYS A 37 -55.98 -12.24 3.78
CA CYS A 37 -56.73 -12.85 2.70
C CYS A 37 -55.87 -13.93 2.08
N GLN A 38 -56.45 -15.12 1.93
CA GLN A 38 -55.84 -16.17 1.14
C GLN A 38 -55.90 -15.76 -0.33
N ASP A 39 -54.75 -15.59 -0.96
CA ASP A 39 -54.62 -15.13 -2.36
C ASP A 39 -54.60 -16.31 -3.34
N SER A 40 -54.04 -17.44 -2.90
CA SER A 40 -53.97 -18.71 -3.63
C SER A 40 -54.33 -19.88 -2.72
N PHE A 41 -54.36 -21.11 -3.23
CA PHE A 41 -54.63 -22.30 -2.39
C PHE A 41 -53.63 -22.47 -1.23
N THR A 42 -52.46 -21.83 -1.26
CA THR A 42 -51.40 -21.99 -0.27
C THR A 42 -50.92 -20.69 0.38
N ASP A 43 -51.20 -19.53 -0.22
CA ASP A 43 -50.54 -18.29 0.17
C ASP A 43 -51.50 -17.25 0.75
N TYR A 44 -50.97 -16.45 1.67
CA TYR A 44 -51.69 -15.34 2.30
C TYR A 44 -51.05 -14.01 1.90
N ASP A 45 -51.88 -13.06 1.46
CA ASP A 45 -51.44 -11.70 1.17
C ASP A 45 -51.54 -10.81 2.42
N ALA A 46 -50.40 -10.24 2.80
CA ALA A 46 -50.30 -9.27 3.88
C ALA A 46 -50.83 -7.88 3.49
N LYS A 47 -51.08 -7.58 2.20
CA LYS A 47 -51.52 -6.28 1.68
C LYS A 47 -50.63 -5.13 2.18
N GLU A 48 -49.31 -5.30 2.01
CA GLU A 48 -48.27 -4.35 2.46
C GLU A 48 -48.22 -4.09 3.98
N ARG A 49 -48.94 -4.88 4.79
CA ARG A 49 -48.94 -4.72 6.24
C ARG A 49 -47.70 -5.34 6.86
N LYS A 50 -47.20 -4.70 7.92
CA LYS A 50 -46.10 -5.22 8.73
C LYS A 50 -46.55 -6.47 9.50
N ILE A 51 -45.85 -7.57 9.29
CA ILE A 51 -45.96 -8.76 10.13
C ILE A 51 -45.08 -8.52 11.37
N ARG A 52 -45.67 -8.62 12.56
CA ARG A 52 -45.00 -8.33 13.83
C ARG A 52 -44.83 -9.61 14.64
N ARG A 53 -43.86 -9.60 15.57
CA ARG A 53 -43.57 -10.73 16.48
C ARG A 53 -43.19 -12.02 15.73
N LEU A 54 -42.52 -11.89 14.58
CA LEU A 54 -41.85 -13.01 13.94
C LEU A 54 -40.75 -13.54 14.86
N ALA A 55 -40.67 -14.86 14.98
CA ALA A 55 -39.57 -15.54 15.65
C ALA A 55 -38.25 -15.31 14.91
N VAL A 56 -37.14 -15.71 15.51
CA VAL A 56 -35.84 -15.75 14.83
C VAL A 56 -35.87 -16.89 13.81
N PRO A 57 -35.36 -16.70 12.58
CA PRO A 57 -35.27 -17.79 11.61
C PRO A 57 -34.33 -18.90 12.10
N GLU A 58 -34.73 -20.15 11.89
CA GLU A 58 -33.94 -21.36 12.22
C GLU A 58 -33.49 -22.10 10.95
N VAL A 59 -34.26 -22.01 9.87
CA VAL A 59 -33.92 -22.58 8.56
C VAL A 59 -33.88 -21.52 7.46
N ASP A 60 -33.21 -21.82 6.34
CA ASP A 60 -32.96 -20.87 5.25
C ASP A 60 -34.22 -20.31 4.57
N THR A 61 -35.37 -20.99 4.74
CA THR A 61 -36.66 -20.58 4.17
C THR A 61 -37.53 -19.76 5.12
N ASP A 62 -37.09 -19.56 6.36
CA ASP A 62 -37.83 -18.79 7.35
C ASP A 62 -37.83 -17.30 7.02
N ALA A 63 -38.96 -16.64 7.29
CA ALA A 63 -39.05 -15.20 7.22
C ALA A 63 -38.15 -14.55 8.28
N THR A 64 -37.19 -13.74 7.83
CA THR A 64 -36.29 -13.01 8.74
C THR A 64 -37.03 -11.89 9.47
N ASN A 65 -36.53 -11.54 10.65
CA ASN A 65 -36.99 -10.37 11.40
C ASN A 65 -35.90 -9.30 11.45
N LYS A 66 -36.33 -8.06 11.75
CA LYS A 66 -35.43 -6.90 11.81
C LYS A 66 -34.22 -7.10 12.73
N ARG A 67 -34.43 -7.70 13.91
CA ARG A 67 -33.36 -7.90 14.90
C ARG A 67 -32.27 -8.84 14.37
N TYR A 68 -32.68 -9.91 13.69
CA TYR A 68 -31.74 -10.85 13.07
C TYR A 68 -30.84 -10.15 12.05
N VAL A 69 -31.43 -9.35 11.16
CA VAL A 69 -30.68 -8.61 10.13
C VAL A 69 -29.76 -7.54 10.75
N GLU A 70 -30.21 -6.81 11.76
CA GLU A 70 -29.39 -5.79 12.43
C GLU A 70 -28.18 -6.40 13.13
N LEU A 71 -28.32 -7.57 13.77
CA LEU A 71 -27.20 -8.26 14.40
C LEU A 71 -26.16 -8.71 13.36
N ALA A 72 -26.61 -9.32 12.27
CA ALA A 72 -25.72 -9.71 11.17
C ALA A 72 -25.00 -8.48 10.57
N LEU A 73 -25.73 -7.38 10.35
CA LEU A 73 -25.16 -6.15 9.82
C LEU A 73 -24.12 -5.52 10.76
N ASN A 74 -24.37 -5.55 12.06
CA ASN A 74 -23.42 -5.01 13.04
C ASN A 74 -22.13 -5.83 13.10
N ALA A 75 -22.23 -7.17 13.04
CA ALA A 75 -21.04 -8.03 12.96
C ALA A 75 -20.19 -7.71 11.72
N VAL A 76 -20.83 -7.53 10.56
CA VAL A 76 -20.13 -7.13 9.32
C VAL A 76 -19.45 -5.77 9.48
N LYS A 77 -20.11 -4.79 10.10
CA LYS A 77 -19.52 -3.45 10.34
C LYS A 77 -18.33 -3.49 11.29
N GLU A 78 -18.39 -4.31 12.34
CA GLU A 78 -17.28 -4.49 13.26
C GLU A 78 -16.06 -5.10 12.55
N ASP A 79 -16.30 -6.10 11.70
CA ASP A 79 -15.22 -6.70 10.92
C ASP A 79 -14.66 -5.73 9.87
N GLU A 80 -15.52 -4.97 9.18
CA GLU A 80 -15.10 -3.90 8.26
C GLU A 80 -14.22 -2.86 8.98
N ALA A 81 -14.59 -2.45 10.19
CA ALA A 81 -13.80 -1.52 10.99
C ALA A 81 -12.41 -2.09 11.34
N LYS A 82 -12.33 -3.36 11.74
CA LYS A 82 -11.04 -4.06 12.00
C LYS A 82 -10.18 -4.13 10.74
N TYR A 83 -10.76 -4.49 9.60
CA TYR A 83 -10.02 -4.56 8.34
C TYR A 83 -9.49 -3.18 7.91
N ARG A 84 -10.29 -2.13 8.10
CA ARG A 84 -9.89 -0.76 7.83
C ARG A 84 -8.73 -0.32 8.72
N GLU A 85 -8.84 -0.51 10.03
CA GLU A 85 -7.79 -0.17 10.98
C GLU A 85 -6.48 -0.92 10.66
N ASN A 86 -6.57 -2.22 10.39
CA ASN A 86 -5.40 -3.01 9.99
C ASN A 86 -4.77 -2.49 8.70
N THR A 87 -5.58 -2.10 7.71
CA THR A 87 -5.09 -1.52 6.45
C THR A 87 -4.38 -0.19 6.68
N GLU A 88 -4.93 0.68 7.52
CA GLU A 88 -4.30 1.96 7.90
C GLU A 88 -2.97 1.74 8.65
N ASN A 89 -2.93 0.76 9.56
CA ASN A 89 -1.72 0.36 10.28
C ASN A 89 -0.63 -0.20 9.35
N ILE A 90 -0.98 -1.07 8.40
CA ILE A 90 -0.03 -1.61 7.42
C ILE A 90 0.49 -0.47 6.52
N THR A 91 -0.39 0.40 6.05
CA THR A 91 -0.03 1.52 5.17
C THR A 91 0.93 2.49 5.85
N SER A 92 0.68 2.82 7.13
CA SER A 92 1.56 3.72 7.89
C SER A 92 2.94 3.12 8.15
N ARG A 93 3.02 1.80 8.44
CA ARG A 93 4.31 1.08 8.57
C ARG A 93 5.08 1.08 7.26
N LEU A 94 4.44 0.69 6.15
CA LEU A 94 5.08 0.68 4.84
C LEU A 94 5.62 2.05 4.43
N ARG A 95 4.86 3.11 4.71
CA ARG A 95 5.33 4.48 4.47
C ARG A 95 6.58 4.81 5.27
N LYS A 96 6.58 4.50 6.57
CA LYS A 96 7.73 4.74 7.44
C LYS A 96 8.97 3.98 6.97
N ASP A 97 8.81 2.70 6.64
CA ASP A 97 9.91 1.85 6.16
C ASP A 97 10.46 2.39 4.82
N THR A 98 9.58 2.87 3.95
CA THR A 98 9.97 3.52 2.68
C THR A 98 10.78 4.80 2.92
N ASP A 99 10.34 5.66 3.85
CA ASP A 99 11.04 6.90 4.20
C ASP A 99 12.43 6.60 4.80
N GLU A 100 12.54 5.57 5.64
CA GLU A 100 13.82 5.13 6.23
C GLU A 100 14.77 4.58 5.16
N LEU A 101 14.28 3.72 4.26
CA LEU A 101 15.06 3.21 3.12
C LEU A 101 15.54 4.33 2.20
N GLN A 102 14.67 5.29 1.89
CA GLN A 102 15.02 6.44 1.05
C GLN A 102 16.12 7.29 1.70
N LYS A 103 16.04 7.52 3.01
CA LYS A 103 17.09 8.24 3.75
C LYS A 103 18.41 7.48 3.73
N GLY A 104 18.38 6.17 3.94
CA GLY A 104 19.57 5.31 3.86
C GLY A 104 20.22 5.36 2.48
N PHE A 105 19.41 5.29 1.42
CA PHE A 105 19.87 5.39 0.04
C PHE A 105 20.55 6.73 -0.25
N LEU A 106 19.95 7.85 0.17
CA LEU A 106 20.54 9.19 0.00
C LEU A 106 21.90 9.32 0.72
N MET A 107 22.01 8.73 1.91
CA MET A 107 23.26 8.74 2.68
C MET A 107 24.36 7.93 1.98
N LEU A 108 24.02 6.75 1.45
CA LEU A 108 24.96 5.93 0.67
C LEU A 108 25.40 6.66 -0.60
N PHE A 109 24.48 7.29 -1.34
CA PHE A 109 24.80 8.10 -2.51
C PHE A 109 25.80 9.22 -2.18
N SER A 110 25.55 9.95 -1.10
CA SER A 110 26.46 11.02 -0.65
C SER A 110 27.85 10.49 -0.30
N ASN A 111 27.92 9.31 0.34
CA ASN A 111 29.19 8.69 0.70
C ASN A 111 29.96 8.22 -0.54
N ILE A 112 29.27 7.58 -1.49
CA ILE A 112 29.86 7.17 -2.78
C ILE A 112 30.44 8.38 -3.51
N GLU A 113 29.68 9.49 -3.59
CA GLU A 113 30.14 10.70 -4.26
C GLU A 113 31.41 11.29 -3.60
N LYS A 114 31.48 11.27 -2.26
CA LYS A 114 32.69 11.70 -1.54
C LYS A 114 33.87 10.79 -1.83
N THR A 115 33.67 9.48 -1.82
CA THR A 115 34.71 8.49 -2.12
C THR A 115 35.21 8.61 -3.54
N ASP A 116 34.34 8.82 -4.53
CA ASP A 116 34.71 9.03 -5.92
C ASP A 116 35.56 10.30 -6.08
N LYS A 117 35.16 11.42 -5.46
CA LYS A 117 35.96 12.66 -5.47
C LYS A 117 37.35 12.46 -4.84
N ALA A 118 37.43 11.72 -3.73
CA ALA A 118 38.70 11.41 -3.08
C ALA A 118 39.58 10.53 -3.97
N ARG A 119 38.99 9.52 -4.63
CA ARG A 119 39.68 8.64 -5.59
C ARG A 119 40.22 9.44 -6.77
N ASP A 120 39.42 10.32 -7.35
CA ASP A 120 39.84 11.12 -8.51
C ASP A 120 41.00 12.05 -8.16
N LYS A 121 40.99 12.64 -6.97
CA LYS A 121 42.13 13.43 -6.46
C LYS A 121 43.39 12.57 -6.31
N LEU A 122 43.27 11.38 -5.72
CA LEU A 122 44.40 10.46 -5.57
C LEU A 122 44.97 10.03 -6.94
N ILE A 123 44.11 9.78 -7.92
CA ILE A 123 44.53 9.45 -9.30
C ILE A 123 45.31 10.63 -9.89
N GLN A 124 44.83 11.87 -9.73
CA GLN A 124 45.53 13.06 -10.22
C GLN A 124 46.92 13.22 -9.56
N ASP A 125 46.99 13.05 -8.24
CA ASP A 125 48.25 13.16 -7.49
C ASP A 125 49.24 12.07 -7.93
N LEU A 126 48.78 10.83 -8.13
CA LEU A 126 49.62 9.74 -8.64
C LEU A 126 50.11 9.99 -10.07
N GLN A 127 49.24 10.49 -10.96
CA GLN A 127 49.61 10.84 -12.33
C GLN A 127 50.70 11.92 -12.34
N LYS A 128 50.58 12.92 -11.47
CA LYS A 128 51.59 13.97 -11.32
C LYS A 128 52.93 13.40 -10.86
N ASN A 129 52.93 12.58 -9.80
CA ASN A 129 54.16 11.99 -9.26
C ASN A 129 54.85 11.08 -10.30
N VAL A 130 54.09 10.26 -11.04
CA VAL A 130 54.64 9.41 -12.11
C VAL A 130 55.30 10.25 -13.20
N LYS A 131 54.70 11.38 -13.57
CA LYS A 131 55.28 12.31 -14.56
C LYS A 131 56.61 12.91 -14.06
N GLU A 132 56.64 13.39 -12.83
CA GLU A 132 57.86 13.95 -12.22
C GLU A 132 58.98 12.91 -12.13
N LEU A 133 58.67 11.68 -11.71
CA LEU A 133 59.61 10.55 -11.69
C LEU A 133 60.16 10.23 -13.08
N ALA A 134 59.32 10.25 -14.11
CA ALA A 134 59.75 10.03 -15.50
C ALA A 134 60.71 11.13 -15.96
N GLU A 135 60.41 12.40 -15.67
CA GLU A 135 61.27 13.54 -16.00
C GLU A 135 62.62 13.47 -15.28
N GLN A 136 62.62 13.13 -13.98
CA GLN A 136 63.85 12.90 -13.22
C GLN A 136 64.68 11.76 -13.81
N SER A 137 64.06 10.63 -14.13
CA SER A 137 64.73 9.47 -14.74
C SER A 137 65.43 9.86 -16.06
N THR A 138 64.76 10.61 -16.94
CA THR A 138 65.36 11.07 -18.20
C THR A 138 66.54 12.03 -17.97
N THR A 139 66.44 12.89 -16.96
CA THR A 139 67.51 13.83 -16.60
C THR A 139 68.73 13.11 -16.06
N THR A 140 68.54 12.18 -15.12
CA THR A 140 69.60 11.34 -14.57
C THR A 140 70.28 10.52 -15.66
N LYS A 141 69.51 9.94 -16.60
CA LYS A 141 70.07 9.23 -17.76
C LYS A 141 70.96 10.14 -18.61
N ARG A 142 70.51 11.36 -18.94
CA ARG A 142 71.31 12.34 -19.71
C ARG A 142 72.59 12.74 -18.98
N GLN A 143 72.53 12.91 -17.66
CA GLN A 143 73.70 13.19 -16.83
C GLN A 143 74.73 12.06 -16.92
N PHE A 144 74.31 10.80 -16.74
CA PHE A 144 75.20 9.64 -16.90
C PHE A 144 75.83 9.56 -18.29
N GLU A 145 75.04 9.74 -19.36
CA GLU A 145 75.56 9.74 -20.73
C GLU A 145 76.62 10.84 -20.96
N THR A 146 76.44 12.01 -20.34
CA THR A 146 77.39 13.12 -20.43
C THR A 146 78.68 12.80 -19.68
N THR A 147 78.57 12.25 -18.47
CA THR A 147 79.73 11.80 -17.67
C THR A 147 80.52 10.71 -18.40
N ILE A 148 79.84 9.69 -18.94
CA ILE A 148 80.48 8.63 -19.73
C ILE A 148 81.21 9.22 -20.94
N ARG A 149 80.59 10.16 -21.66
CA ARG A 149 81.23 10.85 -22.79
C ARG A 149 82.48 11.64 -22.35
N SER A 150 82.45 12.30 -21.19
CA SER A 150 83.63 12.98 -20.65
C SER A 150 84.76 12.01 -20.35
N LEU A 151 84.47 10.95 -19.59
CA LEU A 151 85.46 9.93 -19.23
C LEU A 151 86.10 9.26 -20.45
N ARG A 152 85.31 8.98 -21.50
CA ARG A 152 85.86 8.45 -22.77
C ARG A 152 86.86 9.42 -23.41
N ARG A 153 86.55 10.72 -23.45
CA ARG A 153 87.48 11.74 -23.97
C ARG A 153 88.77 11.77 -23.17
N ASP A 154 88.69 11.74 -21.84
CA ASP A 154 89.85 11.77 -20.96
C ASP A 154 90.75 10.54 -21.18
N ILE A 155 90.15 9.33 -21.29
CA ILE A 155 90.88 8.09 -21.63
C ILE A 155 91.59 8.21 -22.98
N ASP A 156 90.92 8.75 -24.00
CA ASP A 156 91.52 8.91 -25.34
C ASP A 156 92.67 9.92 -25.36
N VAL A 157 92.64 10.95 -24.49
CA VAL A 157 93.76 11.89 -24.32
C VAL A 157 94.95 11.17 -23.66
N ILE A 158 94.72 10.41 -22.60
CA ILE A 158 95.78 9.65 -21.90
C ILE A 158 96.46 8.65 -22.86
N LYS A 159 95.67 7.90 -23.64
CA LYS A 159 96.19 6.94 -24.63
C LYS A 159 97.06 7.61 -25.70
N ARG A 160 96.78 8.87 -26.05
CA ARG A 160 97.56 9.63 -27.03
C ARG A 160 98.80 10.31 -26.41
N GLY A 161 98.70 10.77 -25.17
CA GLY A 161 99.81 11.38 -24.42
C GLY A 161 100.88 10.40 -23.93
N GLY A 162 100.59 9.09 -23.89
CA GLY A 162 101.56 8.04 -23.56
C GLY A 162 102.58 7.70 -24.67
N LYS A 163 102.56 8.40 -25.82
CA LYS A 163 103.60 8.32 -26.85
C LYS A 163 104.48 9.58 -26.81
N LEU A 164 105.39 9.68 -25.85
CA LEU A 164 106.54 10.60 -25.87
C LEU A 164 107.43 10.34 -24.64
N SER A 165 108.28 9.31 -24.72
CA SER A 165 109.68 9.32 -24.22
C SER A 165 110.31 7.92 -24.37
N SER A 166 110.71 7.56 -25.59
CA SER A 166 111.78 6.56 -25.77
C SER A 166 112.45 6.79 -27.12
N PHE A 167 113.25 7.85 -27.19
CA PHE A 167 114.34 8.02 -28.14
C PHE A 167 115.47 8.61 -27.30
N HIS A 168 116.24 7.71 -26.67
CA HIS A 168 117.59 7.32 -27.08
C HIS A 168 118.61 8.41 -26.76
N ASP A 169 119.28 8.21 -25.63
CA ASP A 169 120.64 8.65 -25.36
C ASP A 169 121.56 8.11 -26.46
N GLU A 170 122.32 9.01 -27.09
CA GLU A 170 123.74 8.87 -27.45
C GLU A 170 124.30 10.24 -27.89
#